data_AF-A0A1C3XUE6-F1
#
_entry.id   AF-A0A1C3XUE6-F1
#
_cell.length_a   1.000
_cell.length_b   1.000
_cell.length_c   1.000
_cell.angle_alpha   90.00
_cell.angle_beta   90.00
_cell.angle_gamma   90.00
#
_symmetry.space_group_name_H-M   'P 1'
#
loop_
_entity.id
_entity.type
_entity.pdbx_description
1 polymer ?
#
loop_
_entity_poly.entity_id
_entity_poly.type
_entity_poly.pdbx_seq_one_letter_code
_entity_poly.pdbx_strand_id
1 'polypeptide(L)'
;MIEDMLEELGLKVVASAAHLKKACELATTGSFDLALLDVNLAGEFVFPVARVLRERRIPFLFSTGYGAPPVEEEFRDAPAIGKPFSVDQLNDKLRTLLSHS
;
A
#
# COMPACT_ATOMS: atom_id res chain seq x y z
N MET A 1 9.54 6.63 11.46
CA MET A 1 9.24 6.74 10.00
C MET A 1 8.72 5.36 9.56
N ILE A 2 7.81 5.23 8.60
CA ILE A 2 7.24 3.91 8.24
C ILE A 2 8.34 2.91 7.81
N GLU A 3 9.42 3.40 7.20
CA GLU A 3 10.61 2.60 6.87
C GLU A 3 11.19 1.87 8.08
N ASP A 4 11.38 2.55 9.21
CA ASP A 4 11.91 1.99 10.46
C ASP A 4 11.02 0.86 10.99
N MET A 5 9.70 1.06 10.95
CA MET A 5 8.71 0.06 11.32
C MET A 5 8.75 -1.16 10.41
N LEU A 6 8.98 -0.97 9.11
CA LEU A 6 9.09 -2.06 8.14
C LEU A 6 10.40 -2.82 8.36
N GLU A 7 11.50 -2.13 8.62
CA GLU A 7 12.79 -2.75 8.93
C GLU A 7 12.73 -3.59 10.23
N GLU A 8 12.03 -3.11 11.26
CA GLU A 8 11.77 -3.90 12.49
C GLU A 8 10.97 -5.19 12.22
N LEU A 9 10.13 -5.18 11.19
CA LEU A 9 9.37 -6.35 10.74
C LEU A 9 10.17 -7.26 9.80
N GLY A 10 11.43 -6.91 9.49
CA GLY A 10 12.28 -7.62 8.54
C GLY A 10 11.91 -7.35 7.07
N LEU A 11 11.10 -6.32 6.82
CA LEU A 11 10.67 -5.91 5.50
C LEU A 11 11.57 -4.77 4.99
N LYS A 12 12.09 -4.93 3.79
CA LYS A 12 12.92 -3.90 3.16
C LYS A 12 12.06 -3.00 2.27
N VAL A 13 12.13 -1.69 2.49
CA VAL A 13 11.54 -0.72 1.57
C VAL A 13 12.39 -0.67 0.29
N VAL A 14 11.92 -1.34 -0.75
CA VAL A 14 12.61 -1.38 -2.05
C VAL A 14 12.34 -0.13 -2.89
N ALA A 15 11.20 0.52 -2.68
CA ALA A 15 10.83 1.76 -3.37
C ALA A 15 9.79 2.54 -2.56
N SER A 16 9.90 3.87 -2.60
CA SER A 16 8.92 4.79 -2.04
C SER A 16 8.59 5.89 -3.06
N ALA A 17 7.34 6.33 -3.09
CA ALA A 17 6.88 7.36 -4.00
C ALA A 17 6.01 8.38 -3.27
N ALA A 18 6.36 9.65 -3.39
CA ALA A 18 5.59 10.76 -2.83
C ALA A 18 4.51 11.31 -3.80
N HIS A 19 4.54 10.88 -5.07
CA HIS A 19 3.65 11.37 -6.13
C HIS A 19 3.05 10.21 -6.93
N LEU A 20 1.83 10.40 -7.42
CA LEU A 20 1.09 9.39 -8.17
C LEU A 20 1.85 8.90 -9.40
N LYS A 21 2.42 9.83 -10.18
CA LYS A 21 3.19 9.51 -11.38
C LYS A 21 4.34 8.55 -11.08
N LYS A 22 5.13 8.85 -10.04
CA LYS A 22 6.28 8.03 -9.65
C LYS A 22 5.84 6.68 -9.09
N ALA A 23 4.75 6.66 -8.32
CA ALA A 23 4.17 5.42 -7.79
C ALA A 23 3.69 4.51 -8.93
N CYS A 24 3.09 5.06 -9.98
CA CYS A 24 2.63 4.30 -11.15
C CYS A 24 3.80 3.70 -11.95
N GLU A 25 4.86 4.49 -12.18
CA GLU A 25 6.10 3.98 -12.81
C GLU A 25 6.70 2.82 -12.01
N LEU A 26 6.81 2.98 -10.69
CA LEU A 26 7.31 1.94 -9.80
C LEU A 26 6.38 0.74 -9.76
N ALA A 27 5.07 0.93 -9.75
CA ALA A 27 4.11 -0.17 -9.79
C ALA A 27 4.20 -0.99 -11.07
N THR A 28 4.55 -0.35 -12.19
CA THR A 28 4.69 -0.99 -13.49
C THR A 28 6.03 -1.68 -13.67
N THR A 29 7.12 -1.04 -13.22
CA THR A 29 8.50 -1.47 -13.52
C THR A 29 9.22 -2.11 -12.34
N GLY A 30 8.82 -1.79 -11.12
CA GLY A 30 9.42 -2.29 -9.88
C GLY A 30 9.11 -3.75 -9.62
N SER A 31 9.97 -4.38 -8.83
CA SER A 31 9.78 -5.73 -8.29
C SER A 31 9.67 -5.63 -6.78
N PHE A 32 8.51 -6.00 -6.24
CA PHE A 32 8.22 -6.04 -4.81
C PHE A 32 7.14 -7.09 -4.56
N ASP A 33 7.22 -7.72 -3.40
CA ASP A 33 6.29 -8.78 -3.00
C ASP A 33 4.96 -8.21 -2.48
N LEU A 34 4.99 -6.98 -1.96
CA LEU A 34 3.81 -6.27 -1.47
C LEU A 34 3.98 -4.76 -1.63
N ALA A 35 2.87 -4.03 -1.67
CA ALA A 35 2.89 -2.57 -1.68
C ALA A 35 1.97 -1.95 -0.62
N LEU A 36 2.42 -0.86 -0.01
CA LEU A 36 1.59 0.01 0.82
C LEU A 36 1.21 1.25 0.01
N LEU A 37 -0.08 1.47 -0.21
CA LEU A 37 -0.60 2.58 -1.01
C LEU A 37 -1.33 3.58 -0.14
N ASP A 38 -0.85 4.81 -0.03
CA ASP A 38 -1.61 5.87 0.61
C ASP A 38 -2.72 6.36 -0.32
N VAL A 39 -3.98 6.34 0.14
CA VAL A 39 -5.13 6.73 -0.69
C VAL A 39 -5.03 8.17 -1.17
N ASN A 40 -4.35 9.05 -0.43
CA ASN A 40 -4.20 10.46 -0.77
C ASN A 40 -2.71 10.86 -0.83
N LEU A 41 -2.17 10.87 -2.05
CA LEU A 41 -0.83 11.38 -2.34
C LEU A 41 -0.93 12.87 -2.71
N ALA A 42 -0.90 13.75 -1.72
CA ALA A 42 -0.91 15.20 -1.90
C ALA A 42 -2.08 15.75 -2.76
N GLY A 43 -3.26 15.14 -2.65
CA GLY A 43 -4.47 15.48 -3.39
C GLY A 43 -4.77 14.57 -4.58
N GLU A 44 -3.85 13.66 -4.92
CA GLU A 44 -4.06 12.66 -5.98
C GLU A 44 -4.40 11.29 -5.39
N PHE A 45 -5.38 10.61 -6.01
CA PHE A 45 -5.77 9.27 -5.59
C PHE A 45 -4.87 8.20 -6.18
N VAL A 46 -4.46 7.25 -5.34
CA VAL A 46 -3.54 6.15 -5.71
C VAL A 46 -4.21 4.99 -6.45
N PHE A 47 -5.51 5.08 -6.74
CA PHE A 47 -6.30 4.06 -7.46
C PHE A 47 -5.67 3.52 -8.75
N PRO A 48 -5.10 4.33 -9.67
CA PRO A 48 -4.48 3.78 -10.87
C PRO A 48 -3.26 2.92 -10.56
N VAL A 49 -2.54 3.20 -9.47
CA VAL A 49 -1.41 2.37 -9.00
C VAL A 49 -1.94 1.03 -8.50
N ALA A 50 -2.99 1.04 -7.67
CA ALA A 50 -3.63 -0.18 -7.18
C ALA A 50 -4.12 -1.08 -8.33
N ARG A 51 -4.66 -0.49 -9.38
CA ARG A 51 -5.08 -1.21 -10.59
C ARG A 51 -3.92 -1.93 -11.27
N VAL A 52 -2.79 -1.23 -11.46
CA VAL A 52 -1.56 -1.83 -12.02
C VAL A 52 -1.07 -2.98 -11.15
N LEU A 53 -1.05 -2.81 -9.82
CA LEU A 53 -0.64 -3.88 -8.90
C LEU A 53 -1.55 -5.09 -8.98
N ARG A 54 -2.87 -4.87 -9.03
CA ARG A 54 -3.87 -5.92 -9.19
C ARG A 54 -3.67 -6.69 -10.49
N GLU A 55 -3.40 -5.98 -11.60
CA GLU A 55 -3.12 -6.59 -12.90
C GLU A 55 -1.86 -7.47 -12.84
N ARG A 56 -0.85 -7.02 -12.09
CA ARG A 56 0.39 -7.78 -11.82
C ARG A 56 0.23 -8.86 -10.75
N ARG A 57 -0.96 -9.03 -10.16
CA ARG A 57 -1.27 -9.94 -9.04
C ARG A 57 -0.38 -9.73 -7.81
N ILE A 58 0.03 -8.49 -7.58
CA ILE A 58 0.83 -8.14 -6.40
C ILE A 58 -0.15 -7.74 -5.27
N PRO A 59 -0.06 -8.35 -4.07
CA PRO A 59 -0.87 -7.94 -2.94
C PRO A 59 -0.51 -6.52 -2.49
N PHE A 60 -1.53 -5.74 -2.15
CA PHE A 60 -1.33 -4.37 -1.67
C PHE A 60 -2.25 -4.04 -0.50
N LEU A 61 -1.81 -3.11 0.34
CA LEU A 61 -2.52 -2.59 1.50
C LEU A 61 -2.78 -1.10 1.29
N PHE A 62 -4.03 -0.67 1.38
CA PHE A 62 -4.33 0.76 1.39
C PHE A 62 -4.09 1.37 2.75
N SER A 63 -3.56 2.58 2.78
CA SER A 63 -3.43 3.40 3.97
C SER A 63 -4.30 4.63 3.83
N THR A 64 -5.28 4.80 4.71
CA THR A 64 -6.24 5.92 4.66
C THR A 64 -6.08 6.82 5.88
N GLY A 65 -6.03 8.13 5.67
CA GLY A 65 -6.09 9.12 6.74
C GLY A 65 -7.53 9.47 7.13
N TYR A 66 -7.70 10.12 8.29
CA TYR A 66 -8.96 10.80 8.64
C TYR A 66 -9.32 11.78 7.50
N GLY A 67 -10.37 11.47 6.74
CA GLY A 67 -10.84 12.27 5.60
C GLY A 67 -10.52 11.71 4.22
N ALA A 68 -9.91 10.53 4.09
CA ALA A 68 -9.81 9.86 2.80
C ALA A 68 -11.19 9.37 2.33
N PRO A 69 -11.55 9.52 1.04
CA PRO A 69 -12.81 9.01 0.53
C PRO A 69 -12.87 7.48 0.63
N PRO A 70 -14.08 6.90 0.63
CA PRO A 70 -14.25 5.47 0.57
C PRO A 70 -13.49 4.92 -0.65
N VAL A 71 -12.72 3.87 -0.41
CA VAL A 71 -12.04 3.11 -1.45
C VAL A 71 -13.08 2.70 -2.51
N GLU A 72 -12.74 2.84 -3.80
CA GLU A 72 -13.67 2.49 -4.89
C GLU A 72 -14.21 1.07 -4.73
N GLU A 73 -15.44 0.82 -5.21
CA GLU A 73 -16.10 -0.47 -5.08
C GLU A 73 -15.26 -1.62 -5.63
N GLU A 74 -14.46 -1.36 -6.68
CA GLU A 74 -13.55 -2.35 -7.25
C GLU A 74 -12.48 -2.84 -6.27
N PHE A 75 -12.11 -2.04 -5.27
CA PHE A 75 -11.12 -2.39 -4.26
C PHE A 75 -11.71 -2.57 -2.86
N ARG A 76 -13.04 -2.77 -2.75
CA ARG A 76 -13.70 -3.05 -1.47
C ARG A 76 -13.19 -4.35 -0.83
N ASP A 77 -12.73 -5.30 -1.64
CA ASP A 77 -12.09 -6.55 -1.20
C ASP A 77 -10.61 -6.39 -0.80
N ALA A 78 -9.98 -5.25 -1.12
CA ALA A 78 -8.59 -5.02 -0.77
C ALA A 78 -8.47 -4.60 0.70
N PRO A 79 -7.45 -5.08 1.43
CA PRO A 79 -7.26 -4.65 2.81
C PRO A 79 -6.88 -3.17 2.85
N ALA A 80 -7.44 -2.46 3.83
CA ALA A 80 -7.13 -1.07 4.12
C ALA A 80 -6.84 -0.90 5.62
N ILE A 81 -5.94 0.03 5.94
CA ILE A 81 -5.55 0.40 7.30
C ILE A 81 -5.74 1.90 7.50
N GLY A 82 -6.48 2.27 8.55
CA GLY A 82 -6.75 3.66 8.90
C GLY A 82 -5.63 4.24 9.76
N LYS A 83 -5.19 5.46 9.47
CA LYS A 83 -4.29 6.24 10.32
C LYS A 83 -5.06 6.89 11.48
N PRO A 84 -4.51 6.92 12.71
CA PRO A 84 -3.19 6.39 13.09
C PRO A 84 -3.19 4.86 13.27
N PHE A 85 -2.17 4.19 12.74
CA PHE A 85 -1.96 2.75 12.91
C PHE A 85 -0.64 2.46 13.63
N SER A 86 -0.58 1.33 14.33
CA SER A 86 0.62 0.86 15.03
C SER A 86 1.40 -0.15 14.20
N VAL A 87 2.68 -0.36 14.54
CA VAL A 87 3.54 -1.41 13.93
C VAL A 87 2.85 -2.76 13.93
N ASP A 88 2.21 -3.11 15.05
CA ASP A 88 1.51 -4.38 15.22
C ASP A 88 0.34 -4.56 14.24
N GLN A 89 -0.49 -3.53 14.06
CA GLN A 89 -1.59 -3.57 13.08
C GLN A 89 -1.09 -3.67 11.65
N LEU A 90 -0.02 -2.94 11.32
CA LEU A 90 0.62 -3.04 10.01
C LEU A 90 1.15 -4.46 9.79
N ASN A 91 1.88 -5.00 10.76
CA ASN A 91 2.43 -6.36 10.72
C ASN A 91 1.35 -7.43 10.55
N ASP A 92 0.26 -7.34 11.30
CA ASP A 92 -0.86 -8.28 11.22
C ASP A 92 -1.48 -8.30 9.82
N LYS A 93 -1.68 -7.13 9.22
CA LYS A 93 -2.16 -7.00 7.83
C LYS A 93 -1.16 -7.55 6.82
N LEU A 94 0.12 -7.24 6.97
CA LEU A 94 1.17 -7.70 6.07
C LEU A 94 1.35 -9.22 6.16
N ARG A 95 1.30 -9.80 7.37
CA ARG A 95 1.32 -11.25 7.57
C ARG A 95 0.11 -11.91 6.95
N THR A 96 -1.07 -11.35 7.13
CA THR A 96 -2.30 -11.85 6.49
C THR A 96 -2.13 -11.89 4.97
N LEU A 97 -1.61 -10.81 4.38
CA LEU A 97 -1.34 -10.73 2.94
C LEU A 97 -0.31 -11.75 2.46
N LEU A 98 0.80 -11.92 3.18
CA LEU A 98 1.87 -12.86 2.81
C LEU A 98 1.50 -14.33 3.06
N SER A 99 0.63 -14.61 4.03
CA SER A 99 0.20 -15.98 4.39
C SER A 99 -0.80 -16.61 3.42
N HIS A 100 -1.37 -15.82 2.50
CA HIS A 100 -2.34 -16.27 1.49
C HIS A 100 -1.72 -16.53 0.10
N SER A 101 -0.38 -16.62 0.00
CA SER A 101 0.33 -16.91 -1.25
C SER A 101 0.86 -18.33 -1.34
#